data_AF-A0A969RTZ5-F1
#
_entry.id   AF-A0A969RTZ5-F1
#
_cell.length_a   1.000
_cell.length_b   1.000
_cell.length_c   1.000
_cell.angle_alpha   90.00
_cell.angle_beta   90.00
_cell.angle_gamma   90.00
#
_symmetry.space_group_name_H-M   'P 1'
#
loop_
_entity.id
_entity.type
_entity.pdbx_description
1 polymer ?
#
loop_
_entity_poly.entity_id
_entity_poly.type
_entity_poly.pdbx_seq_one_letter_code
_entity_poly.pdbx_strand_id
1 'polypeptide(L)'
;MSELFNQLIKAYAEANIDFSQLKGITIAQWLLESGRGTSRLATEHLNFGGLKWRSEMTGFATPVDYEASDGLDKYCKFDSLESLLKATGVF
;
A
#
# COMPACT_ATOMS: atom_id res chain seq x y z
N MET A 1 -0.91 13.93 -7.23
CA MET A 1 -0.14 12.79 -6.72
C MET A 1 0.50 13.24 -5.41
N SER A 2 0.37 12.48 -4.33
CA SER A 2 0.87 12.90 -3.02
C SER A 2 2.39 12.73 -2.92
N GLU A 3 3.01 13.50 -2.03
CA GLU A 3 4.44 13.37 -1.74
C GLU A 3 4.79 11.98 -1.18
N LEU A 4 3.89 11.40 -0.35
CA LEU A 4 4.03 10.02 0.15
C LEU A 4 4.08 9.00 -0.99
N PHE A 5 3.30 9.20 -2.06
CA PHE A 5 3.32 8.30 -3.20
C PHE A 5 4.62 8.42 -4.00
N ASN A 6 5.16 9.63 -4.16
CA ASN A 6 6.48 9.82 -4.77
C ASN A 6 7.58 9.10 -3.98
N GLN A 7 7.52 9.18 -2.64
CA GLN A 7 8.44 8.47 -1.74
C GLN A 7 8.32 6.96 -1.88
N LEU A 8 7.08 6.43 -1.95
CA LEU A 8 6.83 5.01 -2.16
C LEU A 8 7.42 4.52 -3.49
N ILE A 9 7.17 5.24 -4.59
CA ILE A 9 7.72 4.87 -5.91
C ILE A 9 9.24 4.86 -5.87
N LYS A 10 9.86 5.88 -5.28
CA LYS A 10 11.33 5.96 -5.19
C LYS A 10 11.88 4.76 -4.41
N ALA A 11 11.34 4.49 -3.22
CA ALA A 11 11.78 3.36 -2.40
C ALA A 11 11.60 2.01 -3.12
N TYR A 12 10.46 1.80 -3.79
CA TYR A 12 10.19 0.56 -4.52
C TYR A 12 11.04 0.41 -5.80
N ALA A 13 11.30 1.50 -6.50
CA ALA A 13 12.19 1.50 -7.66
C ALA A 13 13.61 1.07 -7.28
N GLU A 14 14.08 1.47 -6.10
CA GLU A 14 15.42 1.14 -5.57
C GLU A 14 15.48 -0.25 -4.89
N ALA A 15 14.36 -0.78 -4.41
CA ALA A 15 14.32 -2.05 -3.68
C ALA A 15 14.75 -3.26 -4.51
N ASN A 16 15.46 -4.22 -3.91
CA ASN A 16 15.78 -5.48 -4.57
C ASN A 16 14.63 -6.47 -4.36
N ILE A 17 13.96 -6.88 -5.44
CA ILE A 17 12.82 -7.79 -5.38
C ILE A 17 12.99 -8.95 -6.35
N ASP A 18 12.50 -10.12 -5.96
CA ASP A 18 12.64 -11.36 -6.74
C ASP A 18 12.08 -11.24 -8.16
N PHE A 19 11.02 -10.44 -8.34
CA PHE A 19 10.34 -10.23 -9.62
C PHE A 19 10.45 -8.78 -10.09
N SER A 20 11.68 -8.27 -10.27
CA SER A 20 11.94 -6.88 -10.66
C SER A 20 11.22 -6.43 -11.94
N GLN A 21 10.92 -7.34 -12.87
CA GLN A 21 10.14 -7.08 -14.07
C GLN A 21 8.69 -6.65 -13.77
N LEU A 22 8.16 -6.96 -12.58
CA LEU A 22 6.81 -6.60 -12.16
C LEU A 22 6.72 -5.21 -11.53
N LYS A 23 7.84 -4.50 -11.31
CA LYS A 23 7.81 -3.19 -10.64
C LYS A 23 6.86 -2.19 -11.30
N GLY A 24 6.90 -2.11 -12.64
CA GLY A 24 6.05 -1.20 -13.39
C GLY A 24 4.56 -1.48 -13.19
N ILE A 25 4.16 -2.76 -13.20
CA ILE A 25 2.74 -3.12 -13.01
C ILE A 25 2.29 -2.91 -11.57
N THR A 26 3.14 -3.18 -10.56
CA THR A 26 2.82 -2.89 -9.16
C THR A 26 2.61 -1.40 -8.92
N ILE A 27 3.48 -0.54 -9.47
CA ILE A 27 3.32 0.92 -9.36
C ILE A 27 2.02 1.38 -10.04
N ALA A 28 1.70 0.82 -11.21
CA ALA A 28 0.45 1.13 -11.90
C ALA A 28 -0.78 0.70 -11.09
N GLN A 29 -0.73 -0.45 -10.42
CA GLN A 29 -1.80 -0.88 -9.51
C GLN A 29 -1.97 0.08 -8.33
N TRP A 30 -0.89 0.43 -7.62
CA TRP A 30 -0.98 1.39 -6.53
C TRP A 30 -1.47 2.76 -7.02
N LEU A 31 -1.09 3.19 -8.21
CA LEU A 31 -1.57 4.44 -8.81
C LEU A 31 -3.09 4.40 -9.03
N LEU A 32 -3.64 3.28 -9.50
CA LEU A 32 -5.07 3.11 -9.72
C LEU A 32 -5.85 3.07 -8.40
N GLU A 33 -5.48 2.14 -7.51
CA GLU A 33 -6.20 1.84 -6.26
C GLU A 33 -6.20 3.02 -5.28
N SER A 34 -5.10 3.78 -5.23
CA SER A 34 -5.00 4.93 -4.33
C SER A 34 -5.57 6.24 -4.90
N GLY A 35 -6.23 6.19 -6.06
CA GLY A 35 -6.67 7.40 -6.75
C GLY A 35 -5.52 8.35 -7.06
N ARG A 36 -4.40 7.80 -7.56
CA ARG A 36 -3.12 8.51 -7.79
C ARG A 36 -2.47 9.04 -6.51
N GLY A 37 -2.54 8.27 -5.44
CA GLY A 37 -1.90 8.53 -4.16
C GLY A 37 -2.66 9.48 -3.25
N THR A 38 -3.93 9.80 -3.52
CA THR A 38 -4.68 10.84 -2.80
C THR A 38 -5.89 10.31 -2.02
N SER A 39 -6.21 9.02 -2.09
CA SER A 39 -7.29 8.44 -1.29
C SER A 39 -6.98 8.55 0.20
N ARG A 40 -8.02 8.66 1.04
CA ARG A 40 -7.86 8.71 2.50
C ARG A 40 -7.19 7.46 3.04
N LEU A 41 -7.54 6.28 2.51
CA LEU A 41 -6.88 5.02 2.84
C LEU A 41 -5.37 5.06 2.55
N ALA A 42 -4.95 5.72 1.46
CA ALA A 42 -3.54 5.87 1.14
C ALA A 42 -2.84 6.90 2.04
N THR A 43 -3.43 8.08 2.25
CA THR A 43 -2.77 9.18 2.97
C THR A 43 -2.84 9.08 4.48
N GLU A 44 -3.92 8.52 5.03
CA GLU A 44 -4.14 8.38 6.49
C GLU A 44 -3.67 7.02 7.03
N HIS A 45 -3.61 5.99 6.18
CA HIS A 45 -3.31 4.62 6.59
C HIS A 45 -2.16 3.96 5.81
N LEU A 46 -1.48 4.71 4.94
CA LEU A 46 -0.36 4.26 4.12
C LEU A 46 -0.68 3.00 3.30
N ASN A 47 -1.95 2.81 2.94
CA ASN A 47 -2.42 1.63 2.23
C ASN A 47 -2.79 2.00 0.78
N PHE A 48 -1.75 2.12 -0.04
CA PHE A 48 -1.88 2.51 -1.45
C PHE A 48 -2.45 1.39 -2.34
N GLY A 49 -2.47 0.15 -1.85
CA GLY A 49 -2.96 -1.01 -2.59
C GLY A 49 -4.39 -1.43 -2.22
N GLY A 50 -5.09 -0.69 -1.35
CA GLY A 50 -6.46 -1.07 -0.94
C GLY A 50 -6.52 -2.41 -0.20
N LEU A 51 -5.45 -2.78 0.51
CA LEU A 51 -5.33 -4.10 1.12
C LEU A 51 -6.31 -4.26 2.29
N LYS A 52 -7.21 -5.23 2.17
CA LYS A 52 -8.09 -5.64 3.27
C LYS A 52 -7.28 -6.32 4.37
N TRP A 53 -7.65 -6.09 5.61
CA TRP A 53 -7.00 -6.73 6.74
C TRP A 53 -7.37 -8.23 6.81
N ARG A 54 -6.36 -9.08 7.07
CA ARG A 54 -6.47 -10.51 7.35
C ARG A 54 -5.46 -10.89 8.44
N SER A 55 -5.62 -12.05 9.07
CA SER A 55 -4.72 -12.53 10.12
C SER A 55 -3.25 -12.62 9.68
N GLU A 56 -3.00 -12.89 8.42
CA GLU A 56 -1.70 -13.02 7.77
C GLU A 56 -0.94 -11.70 7.71
N MET A 57 -1.65 -10.57 7.86
CA MET A 57 -1.06 -9.24 7.93
C MET A 57 -0.49 -8.91 9.32
N THR A 58 -0.64 -9.81 10.29
CA THR A 58 -0.06 -9.65 11.62
C THR A 58 1.45 -9.48 11.53
N GLY A 59 1.98 -8.43 12.16
CA GLY A 59 3.40 -8.07 12.08
C GLY A 59 3.74 -7.12 10.93
N PHE A 60 2.83 -6.91 9.97
CA PHE A 60 2.99 -5.94 8.90
C PHE A 60 2.06 -4.74 9.02
N ALA A 61 0.84 -4.94 9.52
CA ALA A 61 -0.19 -3.91 9.61
C ALA A 61 -1.13 -4.13 10.81
N THR A 62 -1.89 -3.09 11.15
CA THR A 62 -3.00 -3.15 12.10
C THR A 62 -4.35 -2.95 11.37
N PRO A 63 -5.46 -3.52 11.87
CA PRO A 63 -6.76 -3.30 11.26
C PRO A 63 -7.29 -1.89 11.55
N VAL A 64 -7.93 -1.27 10.56
CA VAL A 64 -8.72 -0.04 10.72
C VAL A 64 -10.07 -0.21 10.03
N ASP A 65 -11.15 0.23 10.67
CA ASP A 65 -12.47 0.29 10.03
C ASP A 65 -12.48 1.45 9.03
N TYR A 66 -12.84 1.16 7.78
CA TYR A 66 -12.82 2.13 6.71
C TYR A 66 -14.06 1.97 5.82
N GLU A 67 -14.78 3.07 5.60
CA GLU A 67 -15.93 3.13 4.68
C GLU A 67 -15.42 3.32 3.24
N ALA A 68 -15.36 2.22 2.50
CA ALA A 68 -15.05 2.24 1.08
C ALA A 68 -16.34 2.37 0.25
N SER A 69 -16.21 2.50 -1.08
CA SER A 69 -17.37 2.61 -1.97
C SER A 69 -18.27 1.37 -1.96
N ASP A 70 -17.73 0.22 -1.54
CA ASP A 70 -18.43 -1.07 -1.39
C ASP A 70 -18.95 -1.32 0.04
N GLY A 71 -18.74 -0.38 0.97
CA GLY A 71 -19.23 -0.41 2.34
C GLY A 71 -18.12 -0.39 3.40
N LEU A 72 -18.54 -0.54 4.66
CA LEU A 72 -17.65 -0.62 5.81
C LEU A 72 -16.97 -1.99 5.91
N ASP A 73 -15.64 -2.02 5.91
CA ASP A 73 -14.84 -3.22 6.14
C ASP A 73 -13.52 -2.87 6.86
N LYS A 74 -12.77 -3.89 7.26
CA LYS A 74 -11.44 -3.74 7.86
C LYS A 74 -10.35 -3.72 6.80
N TYR A 75 -9.58 -2.65 6.79
CA TYR A 75 -8.41 -2.48 5.95
C TYR A 75 -7.12 -2.45 6.75
N CYS A 76 -6.00 -2.69 6.08
CA CYS A 76 -4.69 -2.54 6.67
C CYS A 76 -4.36 -1.06 6.89
N LYS A 77 -3.86 -0.74 8.08
CA LYS A 77 -3.12 0.46 8.41
C LYS A 77 -1.65 0.09 8.62
N PHE A 78 -0.78 0.70 7.83
CA PHE A 78 0.66 0.52 7.93
C PHE A 78 1.28 1.68 8.73
N ASP A 79 2.28 1.37 9.54
CA ASP A 79 2.99 2.38 10.34
C ASP A 79 4.08 3.10 9.51
N SER A 80 4.48 2.53 8.38
CA SER A 80 5.47 3.10 7.47
C SER A 80 5.32 2.58 6.04
N LEU A 81 5.90 3.29 5.06
CA LEU A 81 6.00 2.81 3.68
C LEU A 81 6.81 1.51 3.59
N GLU A 82 7.82 1.35 4.43
CA GLU A 82 8.60 0.11 4.54
C GLU A 82 7.72 -1.07 4.97
N SER A 83 6.78 -0.86 5.90
CA SER A 83 5.84 -1.90 6.34
C SER A 83 4.90 -2.34 5.22
N LEU A 84 4.43 -1.39 4.40
CA LEU A 84 3.68 -1.69 3.18
C LEU A 84 4.52 -2.51 2.20
N LEU A 85 5.76 -2.09 1.93
CA LEU A 85 6.66 -2.78 1.00
C LEU A 85 6.91 -4.22 1.44
N LYS A 86 7.24 -4.43 2.72
CA LYS A 86 7.40 -5.76 3.34
C LYS A 86 6.15 -6.62 3.17
N ALA A 87 4.97 -6.06 3.41
CA ALA A 87 3.71 -6.78 3.25
C ALA A 87 3.45 -7.22 1.79
N THR A 88 3.96 -6.47 0.82
CA THR A 88 3.83 -6.77 -0.62
C THR A 88 4.96 -7.63 -1.18
N GLY A 89 5.83 -8.18 -0.33
CA GLY A 89 6.90 -9.11 -0.74
C GLY A 89 8.19 -8.42 -1.20
N VAL A 90 8.44 -7.19 -0.72
CA VAL A 90 9.69 -6.45 -0.93
C VAL A 90 10.59 -6.66 0.29
N PHE A 91 11.79 -7.21 0.09
CA PHE A 91 12.74 -7.52 1.17
C PHE A 91 13.78 -6.43 1.38
#